data_AF-A0A3M7QHK2-F1
#
_entry.id   AF-A0A3M7QHK2-F1
#
_cell.length_a   1.000
_cell.length_b   1.000
_cell.length_c   1.000
_cell.angle_alpha   90.00
_cell.angle_beta   90.00
_cell.angle_gamma   90.00
#
_symmetry.space_group_name_H-M   'P 1'
#
loop_
_entity.id
_entity.type
_entity.pdbx_description
1 polymer ?
#
loop_
_entity_poly.entity_id
_entity_poly.type
_entity_poly.pdbx_seq_one_letter_code
_entity_poly.pdbx_strand_id
1 'polypeptide(L)'
;LNTLEKELYKYNLEPSNPIDFWKANKENYPILFNVFLRIFCIPATSVPSEQLFSAAGYSIWDRRNKISPQNVKKVMMLYQNLS
;
A
#
# COMPACT_ATOMS: atom_id res chain seq x y z
N LEU A 1 19.02 23.97 18.11
CA LEU A 1 18.65 22.90 17.18
C LEU A 1 19.65 22.88 16.04
N ASN A 2 20.34 21.75 15.83
CA ASN A 2 21.24 21.57 14.69
C ASN A 2 20.44 21.66 13.36
N THR A 3 21.12 21.81 12.24
CA THR A 3 20.48 21.97 10.92
C THR A 3 19.50 20.84 10.60
N LEU A 4 19.83 19.61 11.02
CA LEU A 4 19.01 18.41 10.83
C LEU A 4 17.71 18.45 11.63
N GLU A 5 17.76 18.91 12.88
CA GLU A 5 16.60 19.05 13.75
C GLU A 5 15.62 20.10 13.22
N LYS A 6 16.14 21.16 12.59
CA LYS A 6 15.30 22.18 11.93
C LYS A 6 14.60 21.63 10.69
N GLU A 7 15.26 20.79 9.91
CA GLU A 7 14.67 20.13 8.73
C GLU A 7 13.60 19.10 9.12
N LEU A 8 13.88 18.28 10.14
CA LEU A 8 12.91 17.35 10.72
C LEU A 8 11.69 18.06 11.29
N TYR A 9 11.90 19.16 12.00
CA TYR A 9 10.80 19.96 12.54
C TYR A 9 9.92 20.57 11.43
N LYS A 10 10.53 21.05 10.35
CA LYS A 10 9.79 21.55 9.17
C LYS A 10 8.99 20.46 8.48
N TYR A 11 9.57 19.27 8.30
CA TYR A 11 8.89 18.10 7.73
C TYR A 11 7.70 17.64 8.60
N ASN A 12 7.82 17.73 9.93
CA ASN A 12 6.75 17.37 10.87
C ASN A 12 5.67 18.46 11.04
N LEU A 13 5.94 19.71 10.66
CA LEU A 13 5.00 20.83 10.78
C LEU A 13 4.14 21.04 9.54
N GLU A 14 4.64 20.70 8.35
CA GLU A 14 3.83 20.67 7.15
C GLU A 14 3.42 19.23 6.87
N PRO A 15 2.19 18.82 7.24
CA PRO A 15 1.64 17.53 6.86
C PRO A 15 1.29 17.56 5.36
N SER A 16 2.29 17.74 4.51
CA SER A 16 2.15 17.41 3.11
C SER A 16 2.16 15.90 3.01
N ASN A 17 1.25 15.34 2.21
CA ASN A 17 1.28 13.92 1.94
C ASN A 17 2.67 13.59 1.38
N PRO A 18 3.43 12.64 1.97
CA PRO A 18 4.77 12.30 1.48
C PRO A 18 4.75 11.94 -0.02
N ILE A 19 3.62 11.41 -0.51
CA ILE A 19 3.40 11.16 -1.93
C ILE A 19 3.51 12.44 -2.77
N ASP A 20 2.95 13.56 -2.29
CA ASP A 20 2.92 14.83 -3.04
C ASP A 20 4.32 15.45 -3.11
N PHE A 21 5.08 15.37 -2.02
CA PHE A 21 6.49 15.77 -2.01
C PHE A 21 7.31 14.96 -3.02
N TRP A 22 7.20 13.63 -2.99
CA TRP A 22 7.94 12.75 -3.89
C TRP A 22 7.49 12.87 -5.35
N LYS A 23 6.20 13.14 -5.61
CA LYS A 23 5.69 13.45 -6.96
C LYS A 23 6.30 14.73 -7.51
N ALA A 24 6.36 15.79 -6.71
CA ALA A 24 6.93 17.07 -7.11
C ALA A 24 8.45 17.01 -7.33
N ASN A 25 9.15 16.11 -6.65
CA ASN A 25 10.61 16.04 -6.65
C ASN A 25 11.20 14.81 -7.34
N LYS A 26 10.40 14.01 -8.06
CA LYS A 26 10.83 12.77 -8.72
C LYS A 26 12.01 12.95 -9.68
N GLU A 27 12.04 14.10 -10.39
CA GLU A 27 13.06 14.40 -11.40
C GLU A 27 14.38 14.85 -10.75
N ASN A 28 14.28 15.50 -9.59
CA ASN A 28 15.42 15.93 -8.80
C ASN A 28 16.10 14.76 -8.07
N TYR A 29 15.34 13.72 -7.73
CA TYR A 29 15.82 12.57 -6.97
C TYR A 29 15.38 11.21 -7.54
N PRO A 30 15.74 10.85 -8.78
CA PRO A 30 15.20 9.67 -9.46
C PRO A 30 15.55 8.34 -8.74
N ILE A 31 16.74 8.25 -8.14
CA ILE A 31 17.17 7.05 -7.40
C ILE A 31 16.39 6.91 -6.09
N LEU A 32 16.30 7.98 -5.29
CA LEU A 32 15.57 7.95 -4.02
C LEU A 32 14.07 7.79 -4.24
N PHE A 33 13.53 8.36 -5.31
CA PHE A 33 12.14 8.17 -5.70
C PHE A 33 11.84 6.68 -5.99
N ASN A 34 12.74 5.96 -6.66
CA ASN A 34 12.60 4.52 -6.86
C ASN A 34 12.60 3.73 -5.54
N VAL A 35 13.41 4.15 -4.57
CA VAL A 35 13.43 3.54 -3.23
C VAL A 35 12.14 3.86 -2.47
N PHE A 36 11.70 5.11 -2.51
CA PHE A 36 10.43 5.54 -1.93
C PHE A 36 9.26 4.71 -2.47
N LEU A 37 9.15 4.54 -3.79
CA LEU A 37 8.11 3.71 -4.39
C LEU A 37 8.14 2.26 -3.88
N ARG A 38 9.32 1.67 -3.71
CA ARG A 38 9.45 0.30 -3.19
C ARG A 38 9.02 0.20 -1.74
N ILE A 39 9.43 1.14 -0.90
CA ILE A 39 9.13 1.11 0.54
C ILE A 39 7.66 1.47 0.79
N PHE A 40 7.15 2.48 0.09
CA PHE A 40 5.79 2.99 0.28
C PHE A 40 4.71 1.97 -0.11
N CYS A 41 4.99 1.14 -1.12
CA CYS A 41 4.07 0.08 -1.54
C CYS A 41 4.05 -1.14 -0.61
N ILE A 42 4.94 -1.22 0.39
CA ILE A 42 4.96 -2.31 1.35
C ILE A 42 3.97 -1.98 2.47
N PRO A 43 2.88 -2.75 2.63
CA PRO A 43 2.00 -2.55 3.76
C PRO A 43 2.78 -2.84 5.04
N ALA A 44 2.67 -1.94 6.03
CA ALA A 44 3.36 -2.09 7.32
C ALA A 44 2.88 -3.32 8.12
N THR A 45 1.77 -3.95 7.71
CA THR A 45 1.11 -5.04 8.43
C THR A 45 0.50 -6.05 7.45
N SER A 46 0.24 -7.27 7.90
CA SER A 46 -0.53 -8.29 7.16
C SER A 46 -2.03 -7.99 7.10
N VAL A 47 -2.52 -6.98 7.83
CA VAL A 47 -3.94 -6.63 7.96
C VAL A 47 -4.67 -6.50 6.61
N PRO A 48 -4.12 -5.87 5.56
CA PRO A 48 -4.81 -5.81 4.26
C PRO A 48 -5.03 -7.18 3.62
N SER A 49 -4.08 -8.10 3.81
CA SER A 49 -4.21 -9.47 3.32
C SER A 49 -5.23 -10.25 4.14
N GLU A 50 -5.21 -10.14 5.47
CA GLU A 50 -6.17 -10.78 6.37
C GLU A 50 -7.60 -10.27 6.15
N GLN A 51 -7.78 -8.98 5.88
CA GLN A 51 -9.06 -8.38 5.55
C GLN A 51 -9.61 -8.94 4.23
N LEU A 52 -8.75 -9.03 3.20
CA LEU A 52 -9.11 -9.66 1.93
C LEU A 52 -9.50 -11.12 2.11
N PHE A 53 -8.72 -11.89 2.90
CA PHE A 53 -9.03 -13.29 3.19
C PHE A 53 -10.32 -13.46 4.01
N SER A 54 -10.60 -12.56 4.96
CA SER A 54 -11.83 -12.62 5.77
C SER A 54 -13.07 -12.30 4.92
N ALA A 55 -13.02 -11.25 4.10
CA ALA A 55 -14.11 -10.90 3.20
C ALA A 55 -14.37 -11.98 2.13
N ALA A 56 -13.28 -12.54 1.58
CA ALA A 56 -13.38 -13.62 0.61
C ALA A 56 -13.80 -14.95 1.26
N GLY A 57 -13.39 -15.23 2.49
CA GLY A 57 -13.81 -16.40 3.26
C GLY A 57 -15.33 -16.47 3.39
N TYR A 58 -15.98 -15.35 3.70
CA TYR A 58 -17.45 -15.27 3.74
C TYR A 58 -18.09 -15.51 2.37
N SER A 59 -17.55 -14.96 1.28
CA SER A 59 -18.15 -15.12 -0.06
C SER A 59 -17.87 -16.48 -0.72
N ILE A 60 -16.70 -17.06 -0.47
CA ILE A 60 -16.24 -18.29 -1.12
C ILE A 60 -16.71 -19.51 -0.35
N TRP A 61 -16.59 -19.50 0.97
CA TRP A 61 -16.90 -20.66 1.82
C TRP A 61 -18.41 -20.81 2.06
N ASP A 62 -19.15 -19.71 2.18
CA ASP A 62 -20.59 -19.79 2.50
C ASP A 62 -21.49 -19.95 1.25
N ARG A 63 -21.06 -19.46 0.07
CA ARG A 63 -21.87 -19.48 -1.17
C ARG A 63 -21.32 -20.37 -2.30
N ARG A 64 -20.04 -20.77 -2.29
CA ARG A 64 -19.41 -21.49 -3.42
C ARG A 64 -18.40 -22.54 -2.97
N ASN A 65 -18.87 -23.53 -2.21
CA ASN A 65 -18.09 -24.67 -1.68
C ASN A 65 -17.40 -25.60 -2.70
N LYS A 66 -17.39 -25.28 -4.00
CA LYS A 66 -16.78 -26.10 -5.09
C LYS A 66 -15.83 -25.32 -5.99
N ILE A 67 -15.24 -24.22 -5.53
CA ILE A 67 -14.23 -23.48 -6.29
C ILE A 67 -12.83 -24.06 -6.00
N SER A 68 -12.09 -24.39 -7.06
CA SER A 68 -10.69 -24.82 -6.92
C SER A 68 -9.80 -23.68 -6.41
N PRO A 69 -8.70 -23.96 -5.69
CA PRO A 69 -7.80 -22.93 -5.17
C PRO A 69 -7.29 -21.94 -6.24
N GLN A 70 -7.08 -22.43 -7.47
CA GLN A 70 -6.66 -21.61 -8.62
C GLN A 70 -7.73 -20.58 -9.02
N ASN A 71 -9.01 -20.97 -8.95
CA ASN A 71 -10.12 -20.09 -9.27
C ASN A 71 -10.39 -19.10 -8.12
N VAL A 72 -10.17 -19.49 -6.86
CA VAL A 72 -10.21 -18.56 -5.70
C VAL A 72 -9.24 -17.40 -5.91
N LYS A 73 -7.99 -17.70 -6.28
CA LYS A 73 -6.97 -16.67 -6.53
C LYS A 73 -7.41 -15.68 -7.62
N LYS A 74 -7.97 -16.17 -8.72
CA LYS A 74 -8.46 -15.34 -9.82
C LYS A 74 -9.62 -14.43 -9.37
N VAL A 75 -10.57 -14.97 -8.62
CA VAL A 75 -11.71 -14.21 -8.10
C VAL A 75 -11.26 -13.14 -7.10
N MET A 76 -10.34 -13.47 -6.19
CA MET A 76 -9.75 -12.48 -5.26
C MET A 76 -9.03 -11.35 -5.99
N MET A 77 -8.24 -11.68 -7.02
CA MET A 77 -7.59 -10.65 -7.85
C MET A 77 -8.61 -9.75 -8.54
N LEU A 78 -9.66 -10.31 -9.14
CA LEU A 78 -10.71 -9.51 -9.78
C LEU A 78 -11.45 -8.62 -8.77
N TYR A 79 -11.77 -9.16 -7.59
CA TYR A 79 -12.43 -8.42 -6.52
C TYR A 79 -11.61 -7.21 -6.09
N GLN A 80 -10.31 -7.39 -5.84
CA GLN A 80 -9.40 -6.31 -5.40
C GLN A 80 -9.17 -5.22 -6.47
N ASN A 81 -9.27 -5.56 -7.76
CA ASN A 81 -9.06 -4.60 -8.85
C ASN A 81 -10.35 -3.85 -9.25
N LEU A 82 -11.52 -4.37 -8.91
CA LEU A 82 -12.83 -3.78 -9.24
C LEU A 82 -13.44 -2.98 -8.08
N SER A 83 -12.94 -3.18 -6.86
CA SER A 83 -13.27 -2.41 -5.65
C SER A 83 -12.56 -1.07 -5.63
#